data_AF-A0A963UKM1-F1
#
_entry.id   AF-A0A963UKM1-F1
#
_cell.length_a   1.000
_cell.length_b   1.000
_cell.length_c   1.000
_cell.angle_alpha   90.00
_cell.angle_beta   90.00
_cell.angle_gamma   90.00
#
_symmetry.space_group_name_H-M   'P 1'
#
loop_
_entity.id
_entity.type
_entity.pdbx_description
1 polymer ?
#
loop_
_entity_poly.entity_id
_entity_poly.type
_entity_poly.pdbx_seq_one_letter_code
_entity_poly.pdbx_strand_id
1 'polypeptide(L)' 'MSTIIDIHAREILDSRGNPTVEVDVTLEDGTMGRAAVPSGASTGAHEAVEKRDGDKSRYMGKGVLEAVAAVNGEIAE' A
#
# COMPACT_ATOMS: atom_id res chain seq x y z
N MET A 1 3.04 24.40 -6.08
CA MET A 1 2.71 24.48 -4.65
C MET A 1 2.69 23.05 -4.14
N SER A 2 3.22 22.80 -2.95
CA SER A 2 3.42 21.44 -2.44
C SER A 2 2.19 20.83 -1.75
N THR A 3 1.01 21.42 -1.94
CA THR A 3 -0.25 20.90 -1.40
C THR A 3 -0.59 19.59 -2.10
N ILE A 4 -0.89 18.54 -1.33
CA ILE A 4 -1.36 17.26 -1.86
C ILE A 4 -2.82 17.44 -2.30
N ILE A 5 -3.15 16.99 -3.52
CA ILE A 5 -4.50 17.09 -4.10
C ILE A 5 -5.12 15.73 -4.43
N ASP A 6 -4.31 14.67 -4.48
CA ASP A 6 -4.79 13.31 -4.75
C ASP A 6 -3.83 12.28 -4.16
N ILE A 7 -4.38 11.19 -3.64
CA ILE A 7 -3.67 10.02 -3.14
C ILE A 7 -4.39 8.78 -3.68
N HIS A 8 -3.67 7.94 -4.42
CA HIS A 8 -4.26 6.73 -5.00
C HIS A 8 -3.37 5.51 -4.83
N ALA A 9 -3.92 4.45 -4.25
CA ALA A 9 -3.26 3.18 -4.00
C ALA A 9 -3.78 2.03 -4.86
N ARG A 10 -2.89 1.08 -5.12
CA ARG A 10 -3.18 -0.19 -5.81
C ARG A 10 -2.37 -1.36 -5.24
N GLU A 11 -2.87 -2.56 -5.47
CA GLU A 11 -2.15 -3.81 -5.17
C GLU A 11 -1.23 -4.16 -6.36
N ILE A 12 0.06 -4.33 -6.09
CA ILE A 12 1.08 -4.80 -7.04
C ILE A 12 1.78 -6.05 -6.49
N LEU A 13 2.73 -6.64 -7.24
CA LEU A 13 3.53 -7.77 -6.78
C LEU A 13 4.96 -7.34 -6.42
N ASP A 14 5.47 -7.84 -5.30
CA ASP A 14 6.86 -7.67 -4.88
C ASP A 14 7.82 -8.60 -5.64
N SER A 15 9.12 -8.51 -5.35
CA SER A 15 10.17 -9.32 -5.98
C SER A 15 10.06 -10.83 -5.71
N ARG A 16 9.22 -11.25 -4.77
CA ARG A 16 8.93 -12.65 -4.42
C ARG A 16 7.55 -13.09 -4.93
N GLY A 17 6.85 -12.24 -5.67
CA GLY A 17 5.50 -12.50 -6.19
C GLY A 17 4.40 -12.45 -5.14
N ASN A 18 4.62 -11.85 -3.97
CA ASN A 18 3.54 -11.60 -3.01
C ASN A 18 2.92 -10.22 -3.26
N PRO A 19 1.62 -10.04 -2.99
CA PRO A 19 0.99 -8.73 -3.04
C PRO A 19 1.68 -7.71 -2.13
N THR A 20 1.76 -6.46 -2.58
CA THR A 20 2.17 -5.30 -1.77
C THR A 20 1.47 -4.03 -2.28
N VAL A 21 1.55 -2.95 -1.52
CA VAL A 21 0.89 -1.67 -1.83
C VAL A 21 1.84 -0.77 -2.62
N GLU A 22 1.32 -0.16 -3.68
CA GLU A 22 1.92 0.99 -4.37
C GLU A 22 0.99 2.19 -4.27
N VAL A 23 1.54 3.38 -3.98
CA VAL A 23 0.79 4.62 -3.81
C VAL A 23 1.35 5.71 -4.72
N ASP A 24 0.45 6.39 -5.41
CA ASP A 24 0.67 7.65 -6.11
C ASP A 24 0.19 8.82 -5.24
N VAL A 25 0.97 9.89 -5.17
CA VAL A 25 0.59 11.16 -4.54
C VAL A 25 0.80 12.27 -5.57
N THR A 26 -0.25 13.06 -5.82
CA THR A 26 -0.21 14.18 -6.77
C THR A 26 -0.33 15.50 -6.01
N LEU A 27 0.54 16.46 -6.37
CA LEU A 27 0.54 17.81 -5.82
C LEU A 27 -0.18 18.80 -6.73
N GLU A 28 -0.56 19.96 -6.18
CA GLU A 28 -1.27 21.02 -6.91
C GLU A 28 -0.50 21.56 -8.12
N ASP A 29 0.83 21.53 -8.11
CA ASP A 29 1.65 21.89 -9.29
C ASP A 29 1.79 20.78 -10.34
N GLY A 30 1.07 19.66 -10.16
CA GLY A 30 1.10 18.51 -11.06
C GLY A 30 2.27 17.56 -10.84
N THR A 31 3.16 17.82 -9.88
CA THR A 31 4.20 16.85 -9.49
C THR A 31 3.54 15.59 -8.95
N MET A 32 4.00 14.42 -9.42
CA MET A 32 3.53 13.12 -8.96
C MET A 32 4.69 12.29 -8.42
N GLY A 33 4.53 11.76 -7.20
CA GLY A 33 5.43 10.79 -6.60
C GLY A 33 4.77 9.41 -6.53
N ARG A 34 5.54 8.35 -6.81
CA ARG A 34 5.09 6.95 -6.70
C ARG A 34 6.04 6.17 -5.80
N ALA A 35 5.49 5.37 -4.89
CA ALA A 35 6.26 4.47 -4.04
C ALA A 35 5.60 3.11 -3.90
N ALA A 36 6.40 2.05 -4.07
CA ALA A 36 6.03 0.67 -3.74
C ALA A 36 6.62 0.29 -2.39
N VAL A 37 5.82 -0.32 -1.52
CA VAL A 37 6.24 -0.71 -0.17
C VAL A 37 6.92 -2.09 -0.19
N PRO A 38 8.12 -2.27 0.39
CA PRO A 38 8.75 -3.58 0.50
C PRO A 38 8.00 -4.46 1.53
N SER A 39 7.97 -5.77 1.29
CA SER A 39 7.41 -6.74 2.24
C SER A 39 8.52 -7.37 3.10
N GLY A 40 8.41 -7.20 4.42
CA GLY A 40 9.33 -7.82 5.37
C GLY A 40 9.08 -9.32 5.50
N ALA A 41 10.11 -10.09 5.87
CA ALA A 41 9.93 -11.44 6.41
C ALA A 41 9.92 -11.45 7.95
N SER A 42 10.40 -10.36 8.57
CA SER A 42 10.46 -10.21 10.03
C SER A 42 9.06 -10.07 10.61
N THR A 43 8.85 -10.65 11.79
CA THR A 43 7.62 -10.56 12.57
C THR A 43 7.96 -10.14 14.00
N GLY A 44 8.85 -9.16 14.15
CA GLY A 44 9.27 -8.69 15.46
C GLY A 44 8.06 -8.16 16.25
N ALA A 45 7.91 -8.57 17.51
CA ALA A 45 6.75 -8.19 18.32
C ALA A 45 6.64 -6.67 18.62
N HIS A 46 7.69 -5.92 18.30
CA HIS A 46 7.76 -4.46 18.49
C HIS A 46 7.90 -3.70 17.16
N GLU A 47 7.72 -4.37 16.02
CA GLU A 47 7.74 -3.76 14.70
C GLU A 47 6.34 -3.25 14.31
N ALA A 48 6.29 -2.24 13.43
CA ALA A 48 5.05 -1.89 12.77
C ALA A 48 4.58 -3.06 11.90
N VAL A 49 3.30 -3.43 12.03
CA VAL A 49 2.74 -4.62 11.38
C VAL A 49 2.11 -4.24 10.04
N GLU A 50 2.50 -4.93 8.98
CA GLU A 50 1.83 -4.80 7.68
C GLU A 50 0.40 -5.38 7.72
N LYS A 51 -0.55 -4.69 7.07
CA LYS A 51 -1.93 -5.16 6.98
C LYS A 51 -2.11 -6.13 5.81
N ARG A 52 -2.52 -7.36 6.12
CA ARG A 52 -2.79 -8.45 5.17
C ARG A 52 -4.25 -8.86 5.24
N ASP A 53 -4.84 -9.22 4.10
CA ASP A 53 -6.26 -9.56 3.97
C ASP A 53 -6.62 -10.89 4.69
N GLY A 54 -5.69 -11.82 4.79
CA GLY A 54 -5.93 -13.14 5.41
C GLY A 54 -6.86 -14.08 4.61
N ASP A 55 -7.43 -13.62 3.50
CA ASP A 55 -8.24 -14.44 2.58
C ASP A 55 -7.40 -15.50 1.87
N LYS A 56 -7.48 -16.74 2.34
CA LYS A 56 -6.71 -17.87 1.79
C LYS A 56 -7.03 -18.18 0.32
N SER A 57 -8.15 -17.72 -0.22
CA SER A 57 -8.50 -17.89 -1.63
C SER A 57 -7.69 -16.98 -2.55
N ARG A 58 -7.12 -15.88 -2.03
CA ARG A 58 -6.29 -14.92 -2.77
C ARG A 58 -4.87 -14.90 -2.23
N TYR A 59 -3.91 -15.24 -3.07
CA TYR A 59 -2.48 -15.20 -2.72
C TYR A 59 -2.15 -15.88 -1.38
N MET A 60 -2.84 -16.98 -1.05
CA MET A 60 -2.68 -17.72 0.22
C MET A 60 -2.87 -16.86 1.48
N GLY A 61 -3.73 -15.83 1.43
CA GLY A 61 -3.99 -14.90 2.55
C GLY A 61 -3.07 -13.69 2.58
N LYS A 62 -2.18 -13.52 1.60
CA LYS A 62 -1.21 -12.42 1.55
C LYS A 62 -1.68 -11.18 0.79
N GLY A 63 -2.93 -11.14 0.33
CA GLY A 63 -3.53 -9.96 -0.29
C GLY A 63 -3.42 -8.72 0.60
N VAL A 64 -3.50 -7.54 -0.02
CA VAL A 64 -3.39 -6.24 0.66
C VAL A 64 -4.53 -5.28 0.27
N LEU A 65 -5.67 -5.78 -0.19
CA LEU A 65 -6.81 -4.94 -0.59
C LEU A 65 -7.35 -4.11 0.57
N GLU A 66 -7.33 -4.62 1.80
CA GLU A 66 -7.74 -3.83 2.96
C GLU A 66 -6.77 -2.68 3.27
N ALA A 67 -5.48 -2.84 2.97
CA ALA A 67 -4.50 -1.77 3.10
C ALA A 67 -4.70 -0.72 1.99
N VAL A 68 -4.92 -1.17 0.75
CA VAL A 68 -5.26 -0.30 -0.39
C VAL A 68 -6.53 0.50 -0.12
N ALA A 69 -7.56 -0.13 0.43
CA ALA A 69 -8.81 0.54 0.78
C ALA A 69 -8.63 1.62 1.84
N ALA A 70 -7.77 1.39 2.84
CA ALA A 70 -7.45 2.41 3.84
C ALA A 70 -6.73 3.62 3.23
N VAL A 71 -5.81 3.39 2.28
CA VAL A 71 -5.13 4.49 1.58
C VAL A 71 -6.09 5.29 0.71
N ASN A 72 -6.94 4.61 -0.06
CA ASN A 72 -7.93 5.26 -0.94
C ASN A 72 -9.13 5.87 -0.19
N GLY A 73 -9.24 5.62 1.12
CA GLY A 73 -10.31 6.13 1.98
C GLY A 73 -9.74 7.06 3.05
N GLU A 74 -9.68 6.57 4.29
CA GLU A 74 -9.32 7.36 5.49
C GLU A 74 -8.03 8.18 5.39
N ILE A 75 -7.04 7.75 4.60
CA ILE A 75 -5.76 8.48 4.43
C ILE A 75 -5.85 9.54 3.31
N ALA A 76 -6.69 9.33 2.31
CA ALA A 76 -6.84 10.24 1.18
C ALA A 76 -7.84 11.38 1.45
N GLU A 77 -8.80 11.17 2.36
CA GLU A 77 -9.79 12.18 2.82
C GLU A 77 -9.23 13.13 3.89
#